data_AF-A0A534VUV6-F1
#
_entry.id   AF-A0A534VUV6-F1
#
_cell.length_a   1.000
_cell.length_b   1.000
_cell.length_c   1.000
_cell.angle_alpha   90.00
_cell.angle_beta   90.00
_cell.angle_gamma   90.00
#
_symmetry.space_group_name_H-M   'P 1'
#
loop_
_entity.id
_entity.type
_entity.pdbx_description
1 polymer ?
#
loop_
_entity_poly.entity_id
_entity_poly.type
_entity_poly.pdbx_seq_one_letter_code
_entity_poly.pdbx_strand_id
1 'polypeptide(L)'
;MIPKRWIEAYLWFLLRNRLAVTIAVAVMTVFFAYEATQLKVVPQFLDFYPGPSTVRVFGHEYTWRKGHPYINIYNTFRRMFGSANILTVILEAKHGDIYHPTTLEKIDVITKRLTETKGVVPYQILSIAHPKMKSITTYGGAIQVREVYFPGLPKTQEDAERVKFAVYSTKGIRGLYVALDDSAALVTAGFWEEELDFNYLYDRMMELKRDVEDANHTVYITGFPW
;
A
#
# COMPACT_ATOMS: atom_id res chain seq x y z
N MET A 1 7.15 48.84 13.67
CA MET A 1 8.63 48.91 13.74
C MET A 1 9.05 48.56 15.16
N ILE A 2 9.98 47.64 15.34
CA ILE A 2 10.48 47.25 16.68
C ILE A 2 11.18 48.48 17.30
N PRO A 3 10.89 48.86 18.56
CA PRO A 3 11.46 50.08 19.14
C PRO A 3 12.98 49.95 19.35
N LYS A 4 13.76 51.00 19.05
CA LYS A 4 15.24 51.01 19.12
C LYS A 4 15.80 50.53 20.46
N ARG A 5 15.16 50.89 21.58
CA ARG A 5 15.54 50.48 22.93
C ARG A 5 15.56 48.96 23.14
N TRP A 6 14.64 48.23 22.48
CA TRP A 6 14.60 46.76 22.57
C TRP A 6 15.73 46.10 21.78
N ILE A 7 16.10 46.69 20.64
CA ILE A 7 17.21 46.21 19.80
C ILE A 7 18.54 46.41 20.52
N GLU A 8 18.75 47.59 21.12
CA GLU A 8 19.95 47.91 21.89
C GLU A 8 20.10 47.00 23.11
N ALA A 9 19.02 46.79 23.87
CA ALA A 9 19.03 45.88 25.02
C ALA A 9 19.33 44.43 24.62
N TYR A 10 18.78 43.95 23.51
CA TYR A 10 19.03 42.62 22.98
C TYR A 10 20.48 42.44 22.51
N LEU A 11 21.02 43.39 21.74
CA LEU A 11 22.42 43.36 21.30
C LEU A 11 23.39 43.40 22.48
N TRP A 12 23.09 44.22 23.50
CA TRP A 12 23.91 44.28 24.70
C TRP A 12 23.90 42.97 25.48
N PHE A 13 22.75 42.30 25.58
CA PHE A 13 22.63 40.96 26.18
C PHE A 13 23.45 39.91 25.40
N LEU A 14 23.36 39.91 24.06
CA LEU A 14 24.11 38.99 23.20
C LEU A 14 25.63 39.19 23.35
N LEU A 15 26.09 40.44 23.34
CA LEU A 15 27.52 40.76 23.42
C LEU A 15 28.09 40.51 24.83
N ARG A 16 27.33 40.81 25.89
CA ARG A 16 27.73 40.57 27.28
C ARG A 16 27.86 39.08 27.59
N ASN A 17 26.97 38.24 27.04
CA ASN A 17 26.94 36.79 27.29
C ASN A 17 27.38 35.97 26.07
N ARG A 18 28.24 36.53 25.20
CA ARG A 18 28.60 35.97 23.88
C ARG A 18 28.91 34.47 23.90
N LEU A 19 29.70 34.00 24.87
CA LEU A 19 30.06 32.59 24.98
C LEU A 19 28.85 31.70 25.30
N ALA A 20 28.03 32.09 26.28
CA ALA A 20 26.84 31.34 26.66
C ALA A 20 25.82 31.29 25.52
N VAL A 21 25.64 32.40 24.80
CA VAL A 21 24.75 32.46 23.63
C VAL A 21 25.28 31.58 22.50
N THR A 22 26.57 31.66 22.16
CA THR A 22 27.17 30.81 21.12
C THR A 22 27.04 29.34 21.47
N ILE A 23 27.29 28.95 22.72
CA ILE A 23 27.12 27.56 23.18
C ILE A 23 25.66 27.14 23.06
N ALA A 24 24.70 27.95 23.52
CA ALA A 24 23.28 27.63 23.44
C ALA A 24 22.81 27.45 21.98
N VAL A 25 23.22 28.35 21.08
CA VAL A 25 22.92 28.23 19.65
C VAL A 25 23.58 26.97 19.07
N ALA A 26 24.85 26.71 19.38
CA ALA A 26 25.54 25.51 18.90
C ALA A 26 24.86 24.21 19.37
N VAL A 27 24.45 24.15 20.63
CA VAL A 27 23.70 23.01 21.19
C VAL A 27 22.35 22.84 20.47
N MET A 28 21.60 23.93 20.26
CA MET A 28 20.36 23.86 19.48
C MET A 28 20.61 23.41 18.04
N THR A 29 21.65 23.93 17.39
CA THR A 29 22.01 23.54 16.02
C THR A 29 22.37 22.07 15.93
N VAL A 30 23.16 21.54 16.87
CA VAL A 30 23.49 20.10 16.92
C VAL A 30 22.25 19.26 17.19
N PHE A 31 21.39 19.69 18.11
CA PHE A 31 20.12 19.02 18.40
C PHE A 31 19.22 18.94 17.16
N PHE A 32 18.98 20.07 16.47
CA PHE A 32 18.17 20.07 15.25
C PHE A 32 18.83 19.32 14.10
N ALA A 33 20.15 19.35 13.98
CA ALA A 33 20.87 18.56 12.99
C ALA A 33 20.68 17.05 13.24
N TYR A 34 20.73 16.62 14.51
CA TYR A 34 20.45 15.24 14.89
C TYR A 34 18.99 14.86 14.61
N GLU A 35 18.02 15.68 15.05
CA GLU A 35 16.58 15.44 14.78
C GLU A 35 16.25 15.41 13.29
N ALA A 36 16.93 16.24 12.47
CA ALA A 36 16.76 16.23 11.02
C ALA A 36 17.13 14.87 10.39
N THR A 37 18.09 14.12 10.98
CA THR A 37 18.42 12.77 10.50
C THR A 37 17.37 11.72 10.87
N GLN A 38 16.55 11.97 11.88
CA GLN A 38 15.48 11.08 12.33
C GLN A 38 14.13 11.38 11.68
N LEU A 39 14.03 12.50 10.96
CA LEU A 39 12.80 12.95 10.35
C LEU A 39 12.46 12.10 9.12
N LYS A 40 11.45 11.24 9.27
CA LYS A 40 10.90 10.46 8.15
C LYS A 40 9.89 11.31 7.40
N VAL A 41 10.27 11.84 6.25
CA VAL A 41 9.32 12.46 5.31
C VAL A 41 8.62 11.33 4.56
N VAL A 42 7.47 10.90 5.08
CA VAL A 42 6.59 9.97 4.39
C VAL A 42 5.50 10.84 3.73
N PRO A 43 5.39 10.87 2.39
CA PRO A 43 4.27 11.54 1.74
C PRO A 43 3.00 10.73 2.01
N GLN A 44 2.36 10.97 3.15
CA GLN A 44 1.06 10.37 3.44
C GLN A 44 0.00 11.15 2.67
N PHE A 45 -0.82 10.45 1.88
CA PHE A 45 -1.87 11.08 1.08
C PHE A 45 -2.81 11.96 1.95
N LEU A 46 -3.00 11.58 3.21
CA LEU A 46 -3.86 12.28 4.16
C LEU A 46 -3.25 13.57 4.72
N ASP A 47 -1.92 13.72 4.68
CA ASP A 47 -1.23 14.93 5.14
C ASP A 47 -1.49 16.13 4.22
N PHE A 48 -1.88 15.89 2.96
CA PHE A 48 -2.32 16.94 2.03
C PHE A 48 -3.69 17.52 2.39
N TYR A 49 -4.49 16.81 3.19
CA TYR A 49 -5.81 17.26 3.59
C TYR A 49 -5.75 18.03 4.90
N PRO A 50 -6.76 18.89 5.20
CA PRO A 50 -6.86 19.59 6.48
C PRO A 50 -7.22 18.61 7.62
N GLY A 51 -6.28 17.74 7.96
CA GLY A 51 -6.35 16.80 9.06
C GLY A 51 -6.20 17.47 10.42
N PRO A 52 -6.37 16.70 11.51
CA PRO A 52 -6.10 17.19 12.84
C PRO A 52 -4.63 17.56 12.97
N SER A 53 -4.35 18.79 13.40
CA SER A 53 -2.98 19.22 13.67
C SER A 53 -2.60 18.74 15.07
N THR A 54 -1.65 17.81 15.13
CA THR A 54 -1.14 17.25 16.38
C THR A 54 0.31 17.67 16.60
N VAL A 55 0.68 17.86 17.86
CA VAL A 55 2.05 18.15 18.27
C VAL A 55 2.45 17.10 19.30
N ARG A 56 3.54 16.40 19.04
CA ARG A 56 4.08 15.41 19.97
C ARG A 56 5.12 16.06 20.87
N VAL A 57 4.86 16.09 22.19
CA VAL A 57 5.77 16.65 23.19
C VAL A 57 5.90 15.65 24.34
N PHE A 58 7.13 15.29 24.73
CA PHE A 58 7.41 14.30 25.78
C PHE A 58 6.69 12.94 25.59
N GLY A 59 6.54 12.50 24.34
CA GLY A 59 5.84 11.25 24.02
C GLY A 59 4.31 11.34 24.05
N HIS A 60 3.73 12.45 24.50
CA HIS A 60 2.29 12.70 24.46
C HIS A 60 1.90 13.48 23.21
N GLU A 61 0.79 13.09 22.60
CA GLU A 61 0.24 13.73 21.40
C GLU A 61 -0.87 14.73 21.79
N TYR A 62 -0.67 16.00 21.46
CA TYR A 62 -1.61 17.08 21.73
C TYR A 62 -2.25 17.58 20.43
N THR A 63 -3.56 17.38 20.27
CA THR A 63 -4.31 17.90 19.13
C THR A 63 -4.80 19.31 19.41
N TRP A 64 -4.31 20.31 18.68
CA TRP A 64 -4.71 21.72 18.86
C TRP A 64 -5.75 22.20 17.83
N ARG A 65 -5.91 21.47 16.72
CA ARG A 65 -6.96 21.72 15.72
C ARG A 65 -7.59 20.39 15.30
N LYS A 66 -8.91 20.26 15.40
CA LYS A 66 -9.65 19.00 15.13
C LYS A 66 -9.84 18.63 13.65
N GLY A 67 -9.15 19.27 12.71
CA GLY A 67 -9.27 18.96 11.26
C GLY A 67 -10.68 19.11 10.69
N HIS A 68 -10.87 18.71 9.43
CA HIS A 68 -12.18 18.68 8.76
C HIS A 68 -12.98 17.41 9.15
N PRO A 69 -14.32 17.49 9.34
CA PRO A 69 -15.15 16.34 9.72
C PRO A 69 -14.97 15.09 8.86
N TYR A 70 -14.82 15.24 7.54
CA TYR A 70 -14.59 14.11 6.63
C TYR A 70 -13.28 13.34 6.91
N ILE A 71 -12.22 14.03 7.30
CA ILE A 71 -10.94 13.38 7.65
C ILE A 71 -11.08 12.63 8.97
N ASN A 72 -11.86 13.16 9.92
CA ASN A 72 -12.13 12.46 11.17
C ASN A 72 -12.96 11.19 10.95
N ILE A 73 -13.95 11.24 10.05
CA ILE A 73 -14.71 10.06 9.64
C ILE A 73 -13.76 9.04 9.01
N TYR A 74 -12.96 9.44 8.01
CA TYR A 74 -11.98 8.56 7.40
C TYR A 74 -11.03 7.92 8.43
N ASN A 75 -10.44 8.71 9.33
CA ASN A 75 -9.53 8.23 10.37
C ASN A 75 -10.19 7.26 11.36
N THR A 76 -11.48 7.42 11.62
CA THR A 76 -12.24 6.49 12.49
C THR A 76 -12.46 5.15 11.79
N PHE A 77 -12.81 5.17 10.50
CA PHE A 77 -13.20 3.97 9.76
C PHE A 77 -12.04 3.26 9.06
N ARG A 78 -10.91 3.94 8.78
CA ARG A 78 -9.73 3.35 8.09
C ARG A 78 -9.16 2.13 8.81
N ARG A 79 -9.29 2.05 10.15
CA ARG A 79 -8.82 0.88 10.91
C ARG A 79 -9.64 -0.38 10.63
N MET A 80 -10.90 -0.22 10.21
CA MET A 80 -11.81 -1.33 9.90
C MET A 80 -11.80 -1.68 8.41
N PHE A 81 -11.73 -0.68 7.54
CA PHE A 81 -11.83 -0.84 6.09
C PHE A 81 -10.49 -0.77 5.36
N GLY A 82 -9.39 -0.56 6.08
CA GLY A 82 -8.03 -0.34 5.57
C GLY A 82 -7.82 1.05 4.97
N SER A 83 -6.67 1.23 4.31
CA SER A 83 -6.32 2.51 3.69
C SER A 83 -6.93 2.66 2.30
N ALA A 84 -7.00 3.91 1.83
CA ALA A 84 -7.38 4.23 0.45
C ALA A 84 -6.30 3.85 -0.58
N ASN A 85 -5.11 3.47 -0.12
CA ASN A 85 -3.97 3.19 -0.97
C ASN A 85 -3.97 1.72 -1.38
N ILE A 86 -4.00 1.49 -2.69
CA ILE A 86 -4.07 0.16 -3.29
C ILE A 86 -2.93 0.04 -4.31
N LEU A 87 -2.14 -1.02 -4.17
CA LEU A 87 -1.21 -1.47 -5.20
C LEU A 87 -1.93 -2.46 -6.08
N THR A 88 -1.65 -2.35 -7.38
CA THR A 88 -2.24 -3.19 -8.41
C THR A 88 -1.13 -3.82 -9.22
N VAL A 89 -1.13 -5.14 -9.28
CA VAL A 89 -0.23 -5.94 -10.12
C VAL A 89 -1.08 -6.65 -11.17
N ILE A 90 -0.73 -6.47 -12.44
CA ILE A 90 -1.42 -7.08 -13.57
C ILE A 90 -0.45 -8.07 -14.21
N LEU A 91 -0.89 -9.32 -14.36
CA LEU A 91 -0.20 -10.32 -15.18
C LEU A 91 -0.92 -10.44 -16.51
N GLU A 92 -0.25 -10.11 -17.61
CA GLU A 92 -0.74 -10.25 -18.97
C GLU A 92 -0.03 -11.42 -19.66
N ALA A 93 -0.81 -12.29 -20.31
CA ALA A 93 -0.31 -13.29 -21.24
C ALA A 93 -0.17 -12.64 -22.63
N LYS A 94 1.04 -12.64 -23.19
CA LYS A 94 1.32 -12.03 -24.51
C LYS A 94 0.63 -12.76 -25.66
N HIS A 95 0.36 -14.05 -25.48
CA HIS A 95 -0.25 -14.93 -26.47
C HIS A 95 -1.31 -15.80 -25.81
N GLY A 96 -2.55 -15.73 -26.29
CA GLY A 96 -3.66 -16.56 -25.80
C GLY A 96 -4.34 -15.97 -24.57
N ASP A 97 -4.78 -16.85 -23.66
CA ASP A 97 -5.49 -16.49 -22.43
C ASP A 97 -4.69 -16.89 -21.18
N ILE A 98 -5.14 -16.43 -20.02
CA ILE A 98 -4.51 -16.74 -18.72
C ILE A 98 -4.78 -18.16 -18.22
N TYR A 99 -5.60 -18.97 -18.90
CA TYR A 99 -6.06 -20.28 -18.42
C TYR A 99 -5.09 -21.39 -18.82
N HIS A 100 -3.83 -21.20 -18.48
CA HIS A 100 -2.78 -22.21 -18.52
C HIS A 100 -2.22 -22.44 -17.11
N PRO A 101 -1.88 -23.69 -16.72
CA PRO A 101 -1.36 -24.00 -15.38
C PRO A 101 -0.18 -23.12 -14.97
N THR A 102 0.74 -22.86 -15.89
CA THR A 102 1.92 -22.02 -15.66
C THR A 102 1.57 -20.56 -15.40
N THR A 103 0.58 -20.02 -16.10
CA THR A 103 0.10 -18.64 -15.89
C THR A 103 -0.66 -18.52 -14.57
N LEU A 104 -1.52 -19.49 -14.25
CA LEU A 104 -2.27 -19.53 -12.99
C LEU A 104 -1.34 -19.69 -11.78
N GLU A 105 -0.27 -20.47 -11.90
CA GLU A 105 0.81 -20.56 -10.91
C GLU A 105 1.50 -19.21 -10.70
N LYS A 106 1.78 -18.45 -11.76
CA LYS A 106 2.36 -17.12 -11.62
C LYS A 106 1.44 -16.13 -10.90
N ILE A 107 0.13 -16.20 -11.15
CA ILE A 107 -0.86 -15.37 -10.42
C ILE A 107 -0.85 -15.73 -8.92
N ASP A 108 -0.75 -17.01 -8.59
CA ASP A 108 -0.60 -17.48 -7.21
C ASP A 108 0.72 -17.00 -6.57
N VAL A 109 1.84 -17.05 -7.30
CA VAL A 109 3.13 -16.51 -6.85
C VAL A 109 3.05 -15.02 -6.56
N ILE A 110 2.44 -14.23 -7.45
CA ILE A 110 2.20 -12.79 -7.23
C ILE A 110 1.36 -12.58 -5.97
N THR A 111 0.27 -13.34 -5.84
CA THR A 111 -0.66 -13.25 -4.70
C THR A 111 0.05 -13.56 -3.37
N LYS A 112 0.86 -14.63 -3.33
CA LYS A 112 1.65 -15.01 -2.15
C LYS A 112 2.73 -13.98 -1.83
N ARG A 113 3.48 -13.52 -2.83
CA ARG A 113 4.55 -12.52 -2.62
C ARG A 113 3.99 -11.22 -2.04
N LEU A 114 2.83 -10.77 -2.52
CA LEU A 114 2.12 -9.62 -1.94
C LEU A 114 1.67 -9.90 -0.50
N THR A 115 1.12 -11.08 -0.23
CA THR A 115 0.72 -11.48 1.13
C THR A 115 1.88 -11.46 2.13
N GLU A 116 3.07 -11.85 1.68
CA GLU A 116 4.30 -11.88 2.48
C GLU A 116 5.01 -10.52 2.57
N THR A 117 4.52 -9.51 1.85
CA THR A 117 5.17 -8.19 1.82
C THR A 117 4.80 -7.40 3.07
N LYS A 118 5.83 -6.87 3.75
CA LYS A 118 5.66 -6.05 4.95
C LYS A 118 4.76 -4.83 4.66
N GLY A 119 3.81 -4.58 5.56
CA GLY A 119 2.86 -3.47 5.45
C GLY A 119 1.64 -3.78 4.59
N VAL A 120 1.61 -4.88 3.83
CA VAL A 120 0.40 -5.36 3.15
C VAL A 120 -0.57 -5.93 4.17
N VAL A 121 -1.86 -5.67 3.97
CA VAL A 121 -2.93 -6.21 4.79
C VAL A 121 -3.46 -7.49 4.13
N PRO A 122 -3.20 -8.70 4.68
CA PRO A 122 -3.51 -9.96 3.99
C PRO A 122 -4.98 -10.11 3.58
N TYR A 123 -5.91 -9.62 4.42
CA TYR A 123 -7.35 -9.70 4.13
C TYR A 123 -7.84 -8.67 3.09
N GLN A 124 -6.98 -7.73 2.67
CA GLN A 124 -7.25 -6.76 1.61
C GLN A 124 -6.66 -7.15 0.26
N ILE A 125 -6.13 -8.37 0.16
CA ILE A 125 -5.68 -8.90 -1.12
C ILE A 125 -6.88 -9.47 -1.89
N LEU A 126 -6.99 -9.08 -3.16
CA LEU A 126 -7.99 -9.59 -4.08
C LEU A 126 -7.29 -10.09 -5.34
N SER A 127 -7.50 -11.37 -5.62
CA SER A 127 -6.92 -12.09 -6.77
C SER A 127 -7.74 -13.35 -7.00
N ILE A 128 -7.82 -13.83 -8.24
CA ILE A 128 -8.45 -15.13 -8.55
C ILE A 128 -7.74 -16.32 -7.89
N ALA A 129 -6.46 -16.18 -7.52
CA ALA A 129 -5.72 -17.20 -6.77
C ALA A 129 -5.91 -17.08 -5.25
N HIS A 130 -6.44 -15.96 -4.75
CA HIS A 130 -6.57 -15.74 -3.32
C HIS A 130 -7.76 -16.50 -2.73
N PRO A 131 -7.65 -17.16 -1.54
CA PRO A 131 -8.75 -17.92 -0.93
C PRO A 131 -10.02 -17.11 -0.66
N LYS A 132 -9.91 -15.78 -0.57
CA LYS A 132 -11.05 -14.86 -0.44
C LYS A 132 -11.94 -14.83 -1.69
N MET A 133 -11.39 -15.11 -2.87
CA MET A 133 -12.13 -15.10 -4.12
C MET A 133 -12.95 -16.37 -4.24
N LYS A 134 -14.27 -16.23 -4.10
CA LYS A 134 -15.21 -17.34 -4.18
C LYS A 134 -15.93 -17.35 -5.52
N SER A 135 -16.02 -18.52 -6.11
CA SER A 135 -16.90 -18.84 -7.21
C SER A 135 -18.23 -19.39 -6.68
N ILE A 136 -19.33 -18.94 -7.28
CA ILE A 136 -20.68 -19.35 -6.93
C ILE A 136 -21.26 -20.09 -8.13
N THR A 137 -21.51 -21.38 -7.98
CA THR A 137 -22.05 -22.24 -9.04
C THR A 137 -23.27 -23.00 -8.54
N THR A 138 -24.10 -23.49 -9.46
CA THR A 138 -25.22 -24.37 -9.16
C THR A 138 -24.93 -25.77 -9.67
N TYR A 139 -24.98 -26.77 -8.79
CA TYR A 139 -24.78 -28.17 -9.13
C TYR A 139 -25.86 -29.02 -8.49
N GLY A 140 -26.59 -29.80 -9.29
CA GLY A 140 -27.63 -30.71 -8.79
C GLY A 140 -28.74 -30.03 -7.99
N GLY A 141 -29.08 -28.78 -8.33
CA GLY A 141 -30.09 -27.99 -7.60
C GLY A 141 -29.59 -27.31 -6.31
N ALA A 142 -28.31 -27.49 -5.95
CA ALA A 142 -27.70 -26.82 -4.80
C ALA A 142 -26.75 -25.70 -5.24
N ILE A 143 -26.70 -24.63 -4.44
CA ILE A 143 -25.69 -23.57 -4.57
C ILE A 143 -24.39 -24.04 -3.92
N GLN A 144 -23.30 -24.03 -4.67
CA GLN A 144 -21.96 -24.30 -4.19
C GLN A 144 -21.14 -23.02 -4.20
N VAL A 145 -20.55 -22.70 -3.05
CA VAL A 145 -19.61 -21.58 -2.89
C VAL A 145 -18.25 -22.17 -2.58
N ARG A 146 -17.32 -22.04 -3.54
CA ARG A 146 -15.96 -22.59 -3.44
C ARG A 146 -14.94 -21.54 -3.85
N GLU A 147 -13.67 -21.78 -3.58
CA GLU A 147 -12.60 -20.93 -4.09
C GLU A 147 -12.49 -21.08 -5.61
N VAL A 148 -12.07 -20.02 -6.29
CA VAL A 148 -11.87 -20.07 -7.75
C VAL A 148 -10.83 -21.14 -8.11
N TYR A 149 -9.79 -21.30 -7.30
CA TYR A 149 -8.76 -22.34 -7.48
C TYR A 149 -9.11 -23.66 -6.78
N PHE A 150 -10.35 -23.92 -6.37
CA PHE A 150 -10.65 -25.19 -5.67
C PHE A 150 -10.30 -26.43 -6.54
N PRO A 151 -9.65 -27.49 -5.98
CA PRO A 151 -9.28 -27.69 -4.57
C PRO A 151 -7.87 -27.19 -4.19
N GLY A 152 -7.14 -26.57 -5.10
CA GLY A 152 -5.79 -26.04 -4.89
C GLY A 152 -5.19 -25.55 -6.21
N LEU A 153 -3.89 -25.20 -6.17
CA LEU A 153 -3.22 -24.66 -7.35
C LEU A 153 -3.42 -25.55 -8.60
N PRO A 154 -3.94 -24.99 -9.72
CA PRO A 154 -4.13 -25.73 -10.97
C PRO A 154 -2.82 -26.29 -11.53
N LYS A 155 -2.76 -27.61 -11.77
CA LYS A 155 -1.56 -28.28 -12.29
C LYS A 155 -1.74 -28.83 -13.70
N THR A 156 -2.97 -29.18 -14.08
CA THR A 156 -3.29 -29.68 -15.43
C THR A 156 -4.16 -28.70 -16.21
N GLN A 157 -4.23 -28.87 -17.52
CA GLN A 157 -5.12 -28.04 -18.34
C GLN A 157 -6.59 -28.24 -17.94
N GLU A 158 -7.01 -29.43 -17.50
CA GLU A 158 -8.38 -29.61 -16.99
C GLU A 158 -8.63 -28.78 -15.73
N ASP A 159 -7.61 -28.60 -14.88
CA ASP A 159 -7.71 -27.70 -13.73
C ASP A 159 -7.89 -26.24 -14.16
N ALA A 160 -7.15 -25.82 -15.18
CA ALA A 160 -7.23 -24.46 -15.72
C ALA A 160 -8.61 -24.18 -16.35
N GLU A 161 -9.20 -25.15 -17.06
CA GLU A 161 -10.56 -25.04 -17.59
C GLU A 161 -11.61 -24.95 -16.48
N ARG A 162 -11.39 -25.61 -15.33
CA ARG A 162 -12.27 -25.43 -14.16
C ARG A 162 -12.18 -24.02 -13.59
N VAL A 163 -10.97 -23.45 -13.54
CA VAL A 163 -10.78 -22.04 -13.14
C VAL A 163 -11.49 -21.12 -14.13
N LYS A 164 -11.36 -21.36 -15.43
CA LYS A 164 -12.10 -20.62 -16.48
C LYS A 164 -13.60 -20.67 -16.24
N PHE A 165 -14.16 -21.86 -16.04
CA PHE A 165 -15.57 -22.00 -15.73
C PHE A 165 -15.98 -21.25 -14.44
N ALA A 166 -15.15 -21.30 -13.39
CA ALA A 166 -15.39 -20.61 -12.12
C ALA A 166 -15.40 -19.08 -12.28
N VAL A 167 -14.48 -18.54 -13.08
CA VAL A 167 -14.39 -17.11 -13.41
C VAL A 167 -15.59 -16.64 -14.22
N TYR A 168 -16.04 -17.43 -15.20
CA TYR A 168 -17.17 -17.08 -16.06
C TYR A 168 -18.54 -17.22 -15.38
N SER A 169 -18.68 -18.22 -14.51
CA SER A 169 -19.95 -18.48 -13.81
C SER A 169 -20.27 -17.46 -12.72
N THR A 170 -19.25 -16.74 -12.22
CA THR A 170 -19.41 -15.83 -11.08
C THR A 170 -19.42 -14.39 -11.53
N LYS A 171 -20.57 -13.71 -11.38
CA LYS A 171 -20.67 -12.28 -11.64
C LYS A 171 -19.73 -11.51 -10.72
N GLY A 172 -18.96 -10.58 -11.28
CA GLY A 172 -18.02 -9.74 -10.54
C GLY A 172 -16.59 -10.26 -10.48
N ILE A 173 -16.27 -11.37 -11.14
CA ILE A 173 -14.88 -11.81 -11.34
C ILE A 173 -14.36 -11.34 -12.69
N ARG A 174 -14.91 -11.89 -13.78
CA ARG A 174 -14.57 -11.46 -15.15
C ARG A 174 -15.02 -10.01 -15.38
N GLY A 175 -14.12 -9.20 -15.93
CA GLY A 175 -14.26 -7.74 -16.11
C GLY A 175 -13.76 -6.90 -14.93
N LEU A 176 -13.57 -7.48 -13.74
CA LEU A 176 -13.02 -6.79 -12.56
C LEU A 176 -11.62 -7.27 -12.21
N TYR A 177 -11.43 -8.59 -12.12
CA TYR A 177 -10.14 -9.23 -11.76
C TYR A 177 -9.51 -10.02 -12.90
N VAL A 178 -10.25 -10.23 -13.98
CA VAL A 178 -9.78 -10.87 -15.22
C VAL A 178 -10.26 -10.00 -16.38
N ALA A 179 -9.39 -9.76 -17.35
CA ALA A 179 -9.72 -9.00 -18.55
C ALA A 179 -10.89 -9.62 -19.32
N LEU A 180 -11.66 -8.81 -20.04
CA LEU A 180 -12.81 -9.30 -20.80
C LEU A 180 -12.42 -10.19 -21.98
N ASP A 181 -11.20 -10.06 -22.49
CA ASP A 181 -10.63 -10.94 -23.51
C ASP A 181 -9.79 -12.07 -22.92
N ASP A 182 -9.79 -12.21 -21.58
CA ASP A 182 -9.05 -13.22 -20.83
C ASP A 182 -7.52 -13.16 -20.99
N SER A 183 -6.99 -12.05 -21.51
CA SER A 183 -5.55 -11.83 -21.72
C SER A 183 -4.78 -11.56 -20.42
N ALA A 184 -5.45 -11.04 -19.39
CA ALA A 184 -4.78 -10.59 -18.16
C ALA A 184 -5.59 -10.84 -16.88
N ALA A 185 -4.86 -10.96 -15.77
CA ALA A 185 -5.42 -11.06 -14.42
C ALA A 185 -4.89 -9.94 -13.51
N LEU A 186 -5.75 -9.46 -12.62
CA LEU A 186 -5.49 -8.39 -11.66
C LEU A 186 -5.29 -8.98 -10.26
N VAL A 187 -4.24 -8.53 -9.58
CA VAL A 187 -4.02 -8.75 -8.15
C VAL A 187 -3.91 -7.39 -7.47
N THR A 188 -4.78 -7.11 -6.52
CA THR A 188 -4.74 -5.87 -5.73
C THR A 188 -4.39 -6.15 -4.28
N ALA A 189 -3.69 -5.20 -3.65
CA ALA A 189 -3.30 -5.25 -2.25
C ALA A 189 -3.46 -3.88 -1.59
N GLY A 190 -4.10 -3.86 -0.41
CA GLY A 190 -4.14 -2.69 0.46
C GLY A 190 -3.01 -2.71 1.51
N PHE A 191 -2.66 -1.54 2.04
CA PHE A 191 -1.54 -1.39 2.98
C PHE A 191 -1.89 -0.62 4.26
N TRP A 192 -1.10 -0.86 5.30
CA TRP A 192 -0.96 0.04 6.44
C TRP A 192 0.11 1.10 6.16
N GLU A 193 -0.30 2.33 5.91
CA GLU A 193 0.58 3.46 5.58
C GLU A 193 1.67 3.71 6.65
N GLU A 194 1.37 3.44 7.91
CA GLU A 194 2.25 3.70 9.06
C GLU A 194 3.46 2.76 9.10
N GLU A 195 3.34 1.57 8.51
CA GLU A 195 4.38 0.53 8.53
C GLU A 195 5.07 0.33 7.18
N LEU A 196 4.70 1.14 6.19
CA LEU A 196 5.18 0.97 4.82
C LEU A 196 6.59 1.55 4.65
N ASP A 197 7.50 0.71 4.16
CA ASP A 197 8.81 1.13 3.66
C ASP A 197 8.76 1.12 2.13
N PHE A 198 8.75 2.31 1.52
CA PHE A 198 8.62 2.46 0.07
C PHE A 198 9.79 1.86 -0.70
N ASN A 199 11.01 1.99 -0.18
CA ASN A 199 12.20 1.47 -0.87
C ASN A 199 12.17 -0.06 -0.85
N TYR A 200 11.88 -0.64 0.31
CA TYR A 200 11.69 -2.08 0.44
C TYR A 200 10.57 -2.62 -0.46
N LEU A 201 9.42 -1.92 -0.50
CA LEU A 201 8.30 -2.31 -1.36
C LEU A 201 8.70 -2.24 -2.83
N TYR A 202 9.35 -1.15 -3.25
CA TYR A 202 9.83 -0.96 -4.61
C TYR A 202 10.76 -2.09 -5.05
N ASP A 203 11.80 -2.35 -4.26
CA ASP A 203 12.80 -3.39 -4.53
C ASP A 203 12.13 -4.77 -4.61
N ARG A 204 11.25 -5.08 -3.66
CA ARG A 204 10.55 -6.38 -3.60
C ARG A 204 9.61 -6.61 -4.76
N MET A 205 8.93 -5.57 -5.26
CA MET A 205 8.05 -5.69 -6.43
C MET A 205 8.83 -5.71 -7.74
N MET A 206 9.97 -5.01 -7.82
CA MET A 206 10.86 -5.12 -8.97
C MET A 206 11.50 -6.51 -9.03
N GLU A 207 11.85 -7.11 -7.89
CA GLU A 207 12.25 -8.52 -7.79
C GLU A 207 11.13 -9.44 -8.27
N LEU A 208 9.90 -9.26 -7.76
CA LEU A 208 8.72 -10.02 -8.20
C LEU A 208 8.50 -9.92 -9.72
N LYS A 209 8.59 -8.72 -10.28
CA LYS A 209 8.46 -8.49 -11.73
C LYS A 209 9.51 -9.28 -12.50
N ARG A 210 10.77 -9.25 -12.06
CA ARG A 210 11.86 -9.98 -12.71
C ARG A 210 11.72 -11.50 -12.62
N ASP A 211 11.20 -12.01 -11.50
CA ASP A 211 10.99 -13.44 -11.30
C ASP A 211 9.82 -13.99 -12.14
N VAL A 212 8.79 -13.18 -12.36
CA VAL A 212 7.54 -13.62 -13.01
C VAL A 212 7.51 -13.31 -14.50
N GLU A 213 8.14 -12.22 -14.96
CA GLU A 213 8.22 -11.89 -16.39
C GLU A 213 9.05 -12.90 -17.17
N ASP A 214 8.52 -13.30 -18.33
CA ASP A 214 9.23 -14.21 -19.24
C ASP A 214 8.87 -13.93 -20.71
N ALA A 215 9.21 -14.87 -21.59
CA ALA A 215 8.89 -14.78 -23.01
C ALA A 215 7.38 -14.61 -23.27
N ASN A 216 6.52 -15.21 -22.44
CA ASN A 216 5.07 -15.29 -22.63
C ASN A 216 4.26 -14.36 -21.73
N HIS A 217 4.87 -13.77 -20.70
CA HIS A 217 4.16 -12.96 -19.69
C HIS A 217 4.78 -11.58 -19.50
N THR A 218 3.94 -10.59 -19.28
CA THR A 218 4.34 -9.24 -18.89
C THR A 218 3.68 -8.89 -17.57
N VAL A 219 4.41 -8.23 -16.67
CA VAL A 219 3.90 -7.81 -15.35
C VAL A 219 3.87 -6.29 -15.30
N TYR A 220 2.69 -5.73 -15.10
CA TYR A 220 2.52 -4.30 -14.86
C TYR A 220 2.24 -4.04 -13.39
N ILE A 221 2.89 -3.04 -12.83
CA ILE A 221 2.73 -2.64 -11.44
C ILE A 221 2.34 -1.17 -11.44
N THR A 222 1.23 -0.85 -10.77
CA THR A 222 0.63 0.48 -10.73
C THR A 222 -0.16 0.68 -9.45
N GLY A 223 -0.72 1.88 -9.25
CA GLY A 223 -1.32 2.28 -7.98
C GLY A 223 -0.26 2.70 -6.97
N PHE A 224 -0.66 2.93 -5.72
CA PHE A 224 0.26 3.46 -4.72
C PHE A 224 1.34 2.43 -4.35
N PRO A 225 2.64 2.78 -4.28
CA PRO A 225 3.26 4.11 -4.44
C PRO A 225 3.87 4.40 -5.84
N TRP A 226 3.60 3.57 -6.86
CA TRP A 226 4.13 3.69 -8.22
C TRP A 226 3.69 4.97 -8.94
#